data_AF-A0A450XV79-F1
#
_entry.id   AF-A0A450XV79-F1
#
_cell.length_a   1.000
_cell.length_b   1.000
_cell.length_c   1.000
_cell.angle_alpha   90.00
_cell.angle_beta   90.00
_cell.angle_gamma   90.00
#
_symmetry.space_group_name_H-M   'P 1'
#
loop_
_entity.id
_entity.type
_entity.pdbx_description
1 polymer ?
#
loop_
_entity_poly.entity_id
_entity_poly.type
_entity_poly.pdbx_seq_one_letter_code
_entity_poly.pdbx_strand_id
1 'polypeptide(L)'
;MEKPYLKVIAKKAGRAIHILDRFHIMAHLGKALDEVRTKEVKELKEKGCEPVLTKSRWLLLKRPENLTRQQGSRLDEFVKLNLKTIRSYLLKEEFQLFWSYKSPYWAGWFLDDWCEKTMRSKIQPMKRVARMLKRHRPLLLNWFRAKGQFSGGIFEGLNTKAKLTTRKAFGFRTYHGIEIALYHALGSLPVPKTTHRLF
;
A
#
# COMPACT_ATOMS: atom_id res chain seq x y z
N MET A 1 -5.73 10.99 2.15
CA MET A 1 -6.48 11.40 3.35
C MET A 1 -7.34 12.58 2.94
N GLU A 2 -8.63 12.57 3.27
CA GLU A 2 -9.53 13.66 2.88
C GLU A 2 -9.19 14.94 3.66
N LYS A 3 -9.15 16.08 2.97
CA LYS A 3 -8.80 17.39 3.54
C LYS A 3 -9.61 17.81 4.80
N PRO A 4 -10.90 17.44 4.95
CA PRO A 4 -11.68 17.82 6.13
C PRO A 4 -11.14 17.20 7.43
N TYR A 5 -10.69 15.94 7.38
CA TYR A 5 -10.21 15.22 8.56
C TYR A 5 -8.95 15.88 9.16
N LEU A 6 -8.03 16.36 8.32
CA LEU A 6 -6.82 17.04 8.79
C LEU A 6 -7.14 18.33 9.56
N LYS A 7 -8.17 19.08 9.14
CA LYS A 7 -8.59 20.30 9.85
C LYS A 7 -9.15 19.98 11.24
N VAL A 8 -9.99 18.95 11.35
CA VAL A 8 -10.58 18.54 12.63
C VAL A 8 -9.52 18.03 13.59
N ILE A 9 -8.61 17.18 13.12
CA ILE A 9 -7.53 16.66 13.96
C ILE A 9 -6.59 17.79 14.39
N ALA A 10 -6.23 18.73 13.51
CA ALA A 10 -5.43 19.88 13.89
C ALA A 10 -6.11 20.72 15.00
N LYS A 11 -7.44 20.87 14.94
CA LYS A 11 -8.23 21.61 15.94
C LYS A 11 -8.38 20.86 17.27
N LYS A 12 -8.63 19.55 17.23
CA LYS A 12 -9.02 18.74 18.40
C LYS A 12 -7.87 17.95 19.03
N ALA A 13 -6.84 17.65 18.26
CA ALA A 13 -5.67 16.88 18.68
C ALA A 13 -4.40 17.45 18.02
N GLY A 14 -4.17 18.76 18.16
CA GLY A 14 -3.05 19.46 17.51
C GLY A 14 -1.65 19.00 17.92
N ARG A 15 -1.53 18.23 19.02
CA ARG A 15 -0.27 17.59 19.45
C ARG A 15 -0.08 16.18 18.86
N ALA A 16 -1.07 15.64 18.16
CA ALA A 16 -0.99 14.30 17.60
C ALA A 16 -0.03 14.25 16.41
N ILE A 17 0.78 13.18 16.35
CA ILE A 17 1.65 12.92 15.22
C ILE A 17 0.85 12.18 14.15
N HIS A 18 0.70 12.82 13.00
CA HIS A 18 0.01 12.23 11.85
C HIS A 18 0.91 11.28 11.07
N ILE A 19 0.57 10.00 11.07
CA ILE A 19 1.33 8.96 10.37
C ILE A 19 0.52 8.48 9.17
N LEU A 20 1.15 8.42 8.00
CA LEU A 20 0.53 7.83 6.81
C LEU A 20 0.62 6.31 6.84
N ASP A 21 -0.42 5.67 6.32
CA ASP A 21 -0.44 4.23 6.14
C ASP A 21 0.53 3.80 5.01
N ARG A 22 1.48 2.94 5.36
CA ARG A 22 2.48 2.34 4.47
C ARG A 22 1.83 1.51 3.36
N PHE A 23 0.74 0.83 3.66
CA PHE A 23 0.04 -0.01 2.68
C PHE A 23 -0.44 0.81 1.49
N HIS A 24 -1.06 1.97 1.75
CA HIS A 24 -1.54 2.84 0.68
C HIS A 24 -0.41 3.38 -0.20
N ILE A 25 0.74 3.70 0.39
CA ILE A 25 1.92 4.15 -0.36
C ILE A 25 2.42 3.04 -1.29
N MET A 26 2.57 1.81 -0.77
CA MET A 26 2.98 0.66 -1.59
C MET A 26 1.94 0.30 -2.64
N ALA A 27 0.65 0.45 -2.34
CA ALA A 27 -0.44 0.25 -3.30
C ALA A 27 -0.38 1.27 -4.44
N HIS A 28 -0.05 2.53 -4.17
CA HIS A 28 0.16 3.54 -5.22
C HIS A 28 1.34 3.19 -6.13
N LEU A 29 2.46 2.71 -5.58
CA LEU A 29 3.60 2.22 -6.37
C LEU A 29 3.22 1.00 -7.22
N GLY A 30 2.51 0.03 -6.64
CA GLY A 30 2.04 -1.16 -7.36
C GLY A 30 1.09 -0.82 -8.52
N LYS A 31 0.16 0.13 -8.31
CA LYS A 31 -0.71 0.64 -9.37
C LYS A 31 0.07 1.32 -10.49
N ALA A 32 1.07 2.15 -10.14
CA ALA A 32 1.92 2.80 -11.13
C ALA A 32 2.72 1.79 -11.97
N LEU A 33 3.29 0.76 -11.32
CA LEU A 33 3.99 -0.33 -12.00
C LEU A 33 3.08 -1.10 -12.97
N ASP A 34 1.87 -1.47 -12.53
CA ASP A 34 0.92 -2.19 -13.39
C ASP A 34 0.41 -1.36 -14.57
N GLU A 35 0.30 -0.04 -14.40
CA GLU A 35 0.01 0.88 -15.51
C GLU A 35 1.13 0.90 -16.55
N VAL A 36 2.40 0.96 -16.11
CA VAL A 36 3.56 0.89 -17.02
C VAL A 36 3.57 -0.45 -17.76
N ARG A 37 3.39 -1.55 -17.04
CA ARG A 37 3.33 -2.91 -17.61
C ARG A 37 2.25 -3.02 -18.67
N THR A 38 1.04 -2.53 -18.37
CA THR A 38 -0.09 -2.62 -19.29
C THR A 38 0.16 -1.83 -20.57
N LYS A 39 0.74 -0.63 -20.45
CA LYS A 39 1.12 0.19 -21.61
C LYS A 39 2.21 -0.47 -22.45
N GLU A 40 3.26 -0.98 -21.82
CA GLU A 40 4.38 -1.61 -22.52
C GLU A 40 3.99 -2.92 -23.21
N VAL A 41 3.11 -3.73 -22.60
CA VAL A 41 2.51 -4.90 -23.28
C VAL A 41 1.75 -4.50 -24.53
N LYS A 42 0.97 -3.42 -24.47
CA LYS A 42 0.21 -2.91 -25.63
C LYS A 42 1.16 -2.43 -26.73
N GLU A 43 2.17 -1.63 -26.38
CA GLU A 43 3.19 -1.15 -27.32
C GLU A 43 3.96 -2.30 -28.01
N LEU A 44 4.30 -3.37 -27.28
CA LEU A 44 4.98 -4.54 -27.86
C LEU A 44 4.10 -5.26 -28.88
N LYS A 45 2.80 -5.44 -28.57
CA LYS A 45 1.84 -6.07 -29.49
C LYS A 45 1.65 -5.24 -30.76
N GLU A 46 1.54 -3.93 -30.64
CA GLU A 46 1.39 -3.01 -31.79
C GLU A 46 2.62 -3.03 -32.70
N LYS A 47 3.81 -3.29 -32.14
CA LYS A 47 5.06 -3.44 -32.90
C LYS A 47 5.28 -4.84 -33.48
N GLY A 48 4.34 -5.77 -33.28
CA GLY A 48 4.49 -7.17 -33.70
C GLY A 48 5.53 -7.96 -32.90
N CYS A 49 6.04 -7.41 -31.78
CA CYS A 49 6.97 -8.12 -30.90
C CYS A 49 6.22 -9.05 -29.95
N GLU A 50 6.88 -10.12 -29.51
CA GLU A 50 6.30 -11.01 -28.51
C GLU A 50 6.06 -10.27 -27.19
N PRO A 51 4.83 -10.30 -26.63
CA PRO A 51 4.51 -9.59 -25.40
C PRO A 51 4.98 -10.38 -24.17
N VAL A 52 6.29 -10.41 -23.95
CA VAL A 52 6.99 -11.17 -22.88
C VAL A 52 6.45 -10.89 -21.47
N LEU A 53 5.90 -9.69 -21.24
CA LEU A 53 5.29 -9.26 -19.98
C LEU A 53 3.85 -9.78 -19.77
N THR A 54 3.32 -10.62 -20.65
CA THR A 54 1.97 -11.20 -20.48
C THR A 54 1.93 -12.14 -19.28
N LYS A 55 0.85 -12.08 -18.48
CA LYS A 55 0.68 -12.83 -17.22
C LYS A 55 1.77 -12.59 -16.16
N SER A 56 2.56 -11.51 -16.26
CA SER A 56 3.64 -11.17 -15.31
C SER A 56 3.22 -10.30 -14.12
N ARG A 57 1.97 -9.83 -14.06
CA ARG A 57 1.51 -8.85 -13.06
C ARG A 57 1.85 -9.24 -11.62
N TRP A 58 1.46 -10.45 -11.21
CA TRP A 58 1.67 -10.90 -9.83
C TRP A 58 3.13 -11.17 -9.49
N LEU A 59 3.91 -11.60 -10.49
CA LEU A 59 5.36 -11.77 -10.36
C LEU A 59 6.04 -10.43 -10.02
N LEU A 60 5.58 -9.33 -10.61
CA LEU A 60 6.15 -7.99 -10.38
C LEU A 60 5.58 -7.29 -9.12
N LEU A 61 4.39 -7.67 -8.66
CA LEU A 61 3.75 -7.03 -7.51
C LEU A 61 4.10 -7.66 -6.16
N LYS A 62 4.33 -8.99 -6.13
CA LYS A 62 4.71 -9.70 -4.92
C LYS A 62 6.09 -9.24 -4.39
N ARG A 63 6.33 -9.53 -3.11
CA ARG A 63 7.67 -9.44 -2.53
C ARG A 63 8.53 -10.59 -3.07
N PRO A 64 9.84 -10.38 -3.31
CA PRO A 64 10.75 -11.43 -3.75
C PRO A 64 10.69 -12.68 -2.86
N GLU A 65 10.61 -12.52 -1.54
CA GLU A 65 10.51 -13.63 -0.58
C GLU A 65 9.25 -14.51 -0.77
N ASN A 66 8.20 -13.97 -1.39
CA ASN A 66 6.90 -14.62 -1.58
C ASN A 66 6.69 -15.17 -3.00
N LEU A 67 7.74 -15.18 -3.83
CA LEU A 67 7.69 -15.73 -5.17
C LEU A 67 7.84 -17.25 -5.12
N THR A 68 7.11 -17.95 -6.00
CA THR A 68 7.39 -19.38 -6.24
C THR A 68 8.72 -19.52 -6.98
N ARG A 69 9.36 -20.70 -6.91
CA ARG A 69 10.62 -20.97 -7.64
C ARG A 69 10.53 -20.61 -9.13
N GLN A 70 9.43 -20.99 -9.79
CA GLN A 70 9.18 -20.66 -11.20
C GLN A 70 9.02 -19.14 -11.42
N GLN A 71 8.38 -18.42 -10.49
CA GLN A 71 8.26 -16.97 -10.57
C GLN A 71 9.61 -16.27 -10.38
N GLY A 72 10.46 -16.79 -9.49
CA GLY A 72 11.83 -16.30 -9.28
C GLY A 72 12.69 -16.41 -10.53
N SER A 73 12.79 -17.61 -11.13
CA SER A 73 13.58 -17.80 -12.36
C SER A 73 13.11 -16.90 -13.51
N ARG A 74 11.79 -16.73 -13.67
CA ARG A 74 11.24 -15.83 -14.69
C ARG A 74 11.52 -14.35 -14.38
N LEU A 75 11.58 -13.97 -13.11
CA LEU A 75 11.95 -12.62 -12.73
C LEU A 75 13.43 -12.34 -13.07
N ASP A 76 14.32 -13.31 -12.86
CA ASP A 76 15.74 -13.19 -13.20
C ASP A 76 15.96 -12.94 -14.70
N GLU A 77 15.18 -13.60 -15.56
CA GLU A 77 15.17 -13.34 -16.99
C GLU A 77 14.68 -11.92 -17.29
N PHE A 78 13.60 -11.50 -16.63
CA PHE A 78 13.00 -10.19 -16.84
C PHE A 78 13.90 -9.03 -16.41
N VAL A 79 14.64 -9.16 -15.31
CA VAL A 79 15.53 -8.10 -14.83
C VAL A 79 16.65 -7.78 -15.84
N LYS A 80 17.00 -8.75 -16.70
CA LYS A 80 17.97 -8.56 -17.80
C LYS A 80 17.41 -7.75 -18.97
N LEU A 81 16.08 -7.59 -19.06
CA LEU A 81 15.43 -6.85 -20.13
C LEU A 81 15.43 -5.35 -19.82
N ASN A 82 15.80 -4.53 -20.80
CA ASN A 82 15.77 -3.06 -20.69
C ASN A 82 14.35 -2.48 -20.92
N LEU A 83 13.39 -2.99 -20.16
CA LEU A 83 11.98 -2.58 -20.23
C LEU A 83 11.65 -1.53 -19.16
N LYS A 84 10.75 -0.59 -19.48
CA LYS A 84 10.28 0.43 -18.53
C LYS A 84 9.58 -0.22 -17.34
N THR A 85 8.90 -1.34 -17.54
CA THR A 85 8.27 -2.13 -16.48
C THR A 85 9.30 -2.61 -15.46
N ILE A 86 10.45 -3.09 -15.92
CA ILE A 86 11.51 -3.62 -15.06
C ILE A 86 12.19 -2.50 -14.29
N ARG A 87 12.47 -1.37 -14.96
CA ARG A 87 12.95 -0.16 -14.28
C ARG A 87 11.95 0.33 -13.21
N SER A 88 10.65 0.23 -13.48
CA SER A 88 9.60 0.58 -12.50
C SER A 88 9.54 -0.41 -11.34
N TYR A 89 9.74 -1.70 -11.61
CA TYR A 89 9.83 -2.73 -10.59
C TYR A 89 11.02 -2.50 -9.66
N LEU A 90 12.20 -2.22 -10.22
CA LEU A 90 13.40 -1.91 -9.43
C LEU A 90 13.21 -0.66 -8.56
N LEU A 91 12.59 0.39 -9.09
CA LEU A 91 12.25 1.58 -8.30
C LEU A 91 11.28 1.25 -7.14
N LYS A 92 10.30 0.36 -7.35
CA LYS A 92 9.38 -0.10 -6.30
C LYS A 92 10.12 -0.89 -5.22
N GLU A 93 10.96 -1.84 -5.61
CA GLU A 93 11.75 -2.66 -4.67
C GLU A 93 12.74 -1.80 -3.89
N GLU A 94 13.45 -0.89 -4.55
CA GLU A 94 14.32 0.05 -3.89
C GLU A 94 13.56 0.89 -2.85
N PHE A 95 12.38 1.40 -3.19
CA PHE A 95 11.58 2.18 -2.24
C PHE A 95 11.20 1.38 -0.98
N GLN A 96 11.13 0.04 -1.02
CA GLN A 96 10.88 -0.75 0.19
C GLN A 96 11.95 -0.54 1.26
N LEU A 97 13.19 -0.27 0.84
CA LEU A 97 14.31 0.03 1.75
C LEU A 97 14.05 1.30 2.58
N PHE A 98 13.17 2.21 2.12
CA PHE A 98 12.75 3.36 2.91
C PHE A 98 12.30 2.96 4.32
N TRP A 99 11.59 1.84 4.44
CA TRP A 99 11.00 1.39 5.70
C TRP A 99 11.99 0.69 6.64
N SER A 100 13.21 0.39 6.18
CA SER A 100 14.25 -0.22 7.04
C SER A 100 15.08 0.82 7.80
N TYR A 101 14.99 2.10 7.43
CA TYR A 101 15.66 3.18 8.15
C TYR A 101 15.09 3.35 9.56
N LYS A 102 15.98 3.71 10.50
CA LYS A 102 15.60 4.05 11.89
C LYS A 102 15.59 5.56 12.14
N SER A 103 16.51 6.29 11.50
CA SER A 103 16.64 7.73 11.67
C SER A 103 15.76 8.50 10.68
N PRO A 104 14.93 9.46 11.15
CA PRO A 104 14.17 10.35 10.27
C PRO A 104 15.06 11.15 9.31
N TYR A 105 16.29 11.47 9.70
CA TYR A 105 17.23 12.20 8.86
C TYR A 105 17.65 11.38 7.64
N TRP A 106 18.16 10.17 7.87
CA TRP A 106 18.58 9.26 6.80
C TRP A 106 17.42 8.80 5.92
N ALA A 107 16.25 8.54 6.50
CA ALA A 107 15.04 8.27 5.74
C ALA A 107 14.64 9.44 4.84
N GLY A 108 14.76 10.68 5.35
CA GLY A 108 14.49 11.90 4.58
C GLY A 108 15.43 12.05 3.39
N TRP A 109 16.73 11.84 3.61
CA TRP A 109 17.73 11.88 2.55
C TRP A 109 17.46 10.82 1.46
N PHE A 110 17.21 9.57 1.87
CA PHE A 110 16.82 8.50 0.95
C PHE A 110 15.58 8.88 0.12
N LEU A 111 14.55 9.44 0.78
CA LEU A 111 13.31 9.80 0.11
C LEU A 111 13.53 10.88 -0.95
N ASP A 112 14.39 11.86 -0.66
CA ASP A 112 14.70 12.95 -1.57
C ASP A 112 15.49 12.43 -2.79
N ASP A 113 16.53 11.62 -2.57
CA ASP A 113 17.31 10.95 -3.63
C ASP A 113 16.42 10.07 -4.50
N TRP A 114 15.63 9.18 -3.89
CA TRP A 114 14.74 8.28 -4.62
C TRP A 114 13.75 9.06 -5.48
N CYS A 115 13.18 10.15 -4.95
CA CYS A 115 12.26 10.99 -5.71
C CYS A 115 12.96 11.72 -6.87
N GLU A 116 14.20 12.19 -6.69
CA GLU A 116 14.98 12.84 -7.74
C GLU A 116 15.31 11.87 -8.88
N LYS A 117 15.84 10.69 -8.54
CA LYS A 117 16.09 9.60 -9.49
C LYS A 117 14.81 9.19 -10.23
N THR A 118 13.70 9.01 -9.50
CA THR A 118 12.41 8.65 -10.10
C THR A 118 11.91 9.74 -11.05
N MET A 119 12.14 11.02 -10.74
CA MET A 119 11.78 12.13 -11.63
C MET A 119 12.59 12.14 -12.94
N ARG A 120 13.84 11.69 -12.89
CA ARG A 120 14.74 11.53 -14.06
C ARG A 120 14.47 10.25 -14.87
N SER A 121 13.72 9.29 -14.33
CA SER A 121 13.44 7.99 -15.00
C SER A 121 12.72 8.08 -16.35
N LYS A 122 12.03 9.19 -16.63
CA LYS A 122 11.10 9.39 -17.77
C LYS A 122 9.87 8.44 -17.75
N ILE A 123 9.54 7.85 -16.59
CA ILE A 123 8.39 6.95 -16.43
C ILE A 123 7.23 7.69 -15.76
N GLN A 124 6.26 8.18 -16.54
CA GLN A 124 5.21 9.09 -16.04
C GLN A 124 4.41 8.57 -14.84
N PRO A 125 3.97 7.30 -14.80
CA PRO A 125 3.27 6.77 -13.63
C PRO A 125 4.11 6.83 -12.35
N MET A 126 5.39 6.50 -12.42
CA MET A 126 6.31 6.57 -11.27
C MET A 126 6.59 8.02 -10.85
N LYS A 127 6.72 8.95 -11.81
CA LYS A 127 6.86 10.39 -11.53
C LYS A 127 5.67 10.96 -10.76
N ARG A 128 4.45 10.48 -11.02
CA ARG A 128 3.26 10.88 -10.25
C ARG A 128 3.37 10.45 -8.79
N VAL A 129 3.84 9.23 -8.54
CA VAL A 129 4.08 8.74 -7.18
C VAL A 129 5.17 9.56 -6.49
N ALA A 130 6.29 9.81 -7.14
CA ALA A 130 7.36 10.66 -6.58
C ALA A 130 6.87 12.07 -6.19
N ARG A 131 6.03 12.70 -7.03
CA ARG A 131 5.41 14.00 -6.71
C ARG A 131 4.45 13.91 -5.52
N MET A 132 3.68 12.83 -5.41
CA MET A 132 2.83 12.58 -4.26
C MET A 132 3.66 12.42 -2.99
N LEU A 133 4.75 11.64 -3.04
CA LEU A 133 5.64 11.42 -1.91
C LEU A 133 6.32 12.71 -1.44
N LYS A 134 6.89 13.49 -2.37
CA LYS A 134 7.48 14.81 -2.07
C LYS A 134 6.50 15.73 -1.34
N ARG A 135 5.25 15.81 -1.80
CA ARG A 135 4.19 16.62 -1.17
C ARG A 135 3.89 16.18 0.27
N HIS A 136 3.97 14.88 0.54
CA HIS A 136 3.64 14.31 1.85
C HIS A 136 4.88 13.96 2.68
N ARG A 137 6.08 14.44 2.27
CA ARG A 137 7.35 14.17 2.95
C ARG A 137 7.29 14.37 4.47
N PRO A 138 6.72 15.46 5.02
CA PRO A 138 6.64 15.63 6.47
C PRO A 138 5.87 14.50 7.17
N LEU A 139 4.77 14.03 6.56
CA LEU A 139 3.94 12.96 7.11
C LEU A 139 4.58 11.58 6.98
N LEU A 140 5.37 11.36 5.92
CA LEU A 140 6.16 10.14 5.76
C LEU A 140 7.22 10.03 6.87
N LEU A 141 7.89 11.14 7.19
CA LEU A 141 8.93 11.15 8.21
C LEU A 141 8.39 10.98 9.65
N ASN A 142 7.11 11.28 9.87
CA ASN A 142 6.45 11.01 11.14
C ASN A 142 6.45 9.53 11.54
N TRP A 143 6.49 8.61 10.56
CA TRP A 143 6.67 7.18 10.81
C TRP A 143 7.90 6.89 11.68
N PHE A 144 9.05 7.47 11.30
CA PHE A 144 10.33 7.26 11.96
C PHE A 144 10.41 8.02 13.28
N ARG A 145 9.79 9.21 13.37
CA ARG A 145 9.66 9.95 14.63
C ARG A 145 8.86 9.16 15.67
N ALA A 146 7.85 8.42 15.21
CA ALA A 146 7.05 7.51 16.02
C ALA A 146 7.69 6.12 16.22
N LYS A 147 8.99 5.98 15.92
CA LYS A 147 9.78 4.75 16.09
C LYS A 147 9.20 3.50 15.40
N GLY A 148 8.39 3.70 14.35
CA GLY A 148 7.76 2.61 13.60
C GLY A 148 6.78 1.73 14.39
N GLN A 149 6.27 2.23 15.52
CA GLN A 149 5.45 1.44 16.44
C GLN A 149 4.00 1.20 15.97
N PHE A 150 3.54 1.90 14.93
CA PHE A 150 2.13 1.87 14.51
C PHE A 150 1.92 0.89 13.36
N SER A 151 1.43 -0.33 13.63
CA SER A 151 1.09 -1.26 12.54
C SER A 151 -0.34 -1.03 12.03
N GLY A 152 -0.52 -1.00 10.71
CA GLY A 152 -1.85 -0.96 10.08
C GLY A 152 -2.67 -2.23 10.29
N GLY A 153 -2.02 -3.34 10.70
CA GLY A 153 -2.64 -4.66 10.79
C GLY A 153 -3.80 -4.74 11.78
N ILE A 154 -3.74 -4.01 12.89
CA ILE A 154 -4.86 -3.93 13.85
C ILE A 154 -6.08 -3.30 13.18
N PHE A 155 -5.88 -2.18 12.45
CA PHE A 155 -6.94 -1.49 11.74
C PHE A 155 -7.50 -2.33 10.58
N GLU A 156 -6.65 -3.07 9.87
CA GLU A 156 -7.08 -4.01 8.82
C GLU A 156 -7.93 -5.15 9.41
N GLY A 157 -7.54 -5.70 10.56
CA GLY A 157 -8.31 -6.72 11.27
C GLY A 157 -9.70 -6.22 11.68
N LEU A 158 -9.78 -5.02 12.26
CA LEU A 158 -11.04 -4.37 12.62
C LEU A 158 -11.92 -4.09 11.40
N ASN A 159 -11.35 -3.54 10.32
CA ASN A 159 -12.08 -3.30 9.08
C ASN A 159 -12.61 -4.60 8.45
N THR A 160 -11.84 -5.69 8.54
CA THR A 160 -12.24 -7.00 8.02
C THR A 160 -13.40 -7.56 8.82
N LYS A 161 -13.35 -7.48 10.15
CA LYS A 161 -14.47 -7.85 11.03
C LYS A 161 -15.71 -7.03 10.74
N ALA A 162 -15.60 -5.70 10.61
CA ALA A 162 -16.74 -4.83 10.29
C ALA A 162 -17.40 -5.20 8.95
N LYS A 163 -16.60 -5.45 7.90
CA LYS A 163 -17.08 -5.92 6.60
C LYS A 163 -17.75 -7.29 6.70
N LEU A 164 -17.18 -8.21 7.48
CA LEU A 164 -17.74 -9.54 7.70
C LEU A 164 -19.11 -9.45 8.41
N THR A 165 -19.22 -8.65 9.46
CA THR A 165 -20.48 -8.39 10.17
C THR A 165 -21.54 -7.88 9.20
N THR A 166 -21.17 -6.93 8.34
CA THR A 166 -22.09 -6.37 7.33
C THR A 166 -22.52 -7.41 6.30
N ARG A 167 -21.59 -8.25 5.83
CA ARG A 167 -21.90 -9.34 4.88
C ARG A 167 -22.83 -10.39 5.48
N LYS A 168 -22.59 -10.79 6.74
CA LYS A 168 -23.41 -11.79 7.45
C LYS A 168 -24.85 -11.30 7.67
N ALA A 169 -25.06 -9.99 7.78
CA ALA A 169 -26.37 -9.41 7.98
C ALA A 169 -27.20 -9.31 6.68
N PHE A 170 -26.61 -9.50 5.49
CA PHE A 170 -27.27 -9.31 4.19
C PHE A 170 -27.91 -7.91 4.00
N GLY A 171 -27.37 -6.90 4.68
CA GLY A 171 -27.85 -5.53 4.65
C GLY A 171 -28.60 -5.13 5.93
N PHE A 172 -28.56 -3.83 6.24
CA PHE A 172 -29.26 -3.26 7.39
C PHE A 172 -30.24 -2.19 6.89
N ARG A 173 -31.44 -2.16 7.48
CA ARG A 173 -32.47 -1.16 7.14
C ARG A 173 -32.21 0.21 7.75
N THR A 174 -31.49 0.26 8.87
CA THR A 174 -31.24 1.51 9.62
C THR A 174 -29.78 1.60 10.04
N TYR A 175 -29.28 2.82 10.18
CA TYR A 175 -27.94 3.07 10.72
C TYR A 175 -27.78 2.51 12.14
N HIS A 176 -28.81 2.66 12.97
CA HIS A 176 -28.80 2.15 14.35
C HIS A 176 -28.59 0.62 14.41
N GLY A 177 -29.16 -0.13 13.46
CA GLY A 177 -28.92 -1.57 13.36
C GLY A 177 -27.47 -1.91 13.00
N ILE A 178 -26.83 -1.11 12.13
CA ILE A 178 -25.41 -1.24 11.80
C ILE A 178 -24.57 -0.98 13.06
N GLU A 179 -24.87 0.09 13.78
CA GLU A 179 -24.15 0.51 14.97
C GLU A 179 -24.17 -0.57 16.06
N ILE A 180 -25.35 -1.10 16.41
CA ILE A 180 -25.48 -2.19 17.40
C ILE A 180 -24.68 -3.41 16.96
N ALA A 181 -24.79 -3.83 15.70
CA ALA A 181 -24.09 -5.00 15.19
C ALA A 181 -22.56 -4.82 15.25
N LEU A 182 -22.06 -3.62 14.96
CA LEU A 182 -20.64 -3.29 15.07
C LEU A 182 -20.18 -3.28 16.53
N TYR A 183 -20.94 -2.69 17.45
CA TYR A 183 -20.61 -2.72 18.89
C TYR A 183 -20.58 -4.14 19.43
N HIS A 184 -21.55 -4.99 19.07
CA HIS A 184 -21.56 -6.39 19.47
C HIS A 184 -20.35 -7.17 18.91
N ALA A 185 -19.98 -6.93 17.65
CA ALA A 185 -18.88 -7.66 17.00
C ALA A 185 -17.48 -7.17 17.37
N LEU A 186 -17.32 -5.88 17.70
CA LEU A 186 -16.01 -5.23 17.88
C LEU A 186 -15.80 -4.70 19.31
N GLY A 187 -16.86 -4.42 20.06
CA GLY A 187 -16.81 -3.74 21.35
C GLY A 187 -16.41 -4.62 22.53
N SER A 188 -16.14 -5.91 22.32
CA SER A 188 -15.80 -6.88 23.37
C SER A 188 -16.79 -6.84 24.55
N LEU A 189 -18.08 -6.65 24.23
CA LEU A 189 -19.14 -6.50 25.21
C LEU A 189 -19.35 -7.81 25.98
N PRO A 190 -19.78 -7.74 27.26
CA PRO A 190 -20.10 -8.93 28.02
C PRO A 190 -21.23 -9.70 27.31
N VAL A 191 -20.93 -10.93 26.92
CA VAL A 191 -21.91 -11.85 26.33
C VAL A 191 -22.63 -12.62 27.44
N PRO A 192 -23.94 -12.88 27.29
CA PRO A 192 -24.68 -13.70 28.25
C PRO A 192 -24.01 -15.06 28.45
N LYS A 193 -24.04 -15.59 29.68
CA LYS A 193 -23.62 -16.98 29.94
C LYS A 193 -24.56 -17.91 29.18
N THR A 194 -24.09 -18.51 28.09
CA THR A 194 -24.84 -19.55 27.37
C THR A 194 -24.51 -20.92 27.94
N THR A 195 -25.53 -21.76 28.12
CA THR A 195 -25.40 -23.13 28.65
C THR A 195 -24.55 -24.02 27.74
N HIS A 196 -24.47 -23.70 26.45
CA HIS A 196 -23.70 -24.45 25.46
C HIS A 196 -22.77 -23.50 24.69
N ARG A 197 -21.52 -23.94 24.48
CA ARG A 197 -20.58 -23.37 23.51
C ARG A 197 -20.38 -24.39 22.41
N LEU A 198 -20.76 -24.03 21.19
CA LEU A 198 -20.43 -24.81 20.00
C LEU A 198 -19.05 -24.35 19.55
N PHE A 199 -18.08 -25.27 19.59
CA PHE A 199 -16.70 -25.06 19.13
C PHE A 199 -16.60 -25.29 17.63
#